data_AF-A0A3A6JFJ0-F1
#
_entry.id   AF-A0A3A6JFJ0-F1
#
_cell.length_a   1.000
_cell.length_b   1.000
_cell.length_c   1.000
_cell.angle_alpha   90.00
_cell.angle_beta   90.00
_cell.angle_gamma   90.00
#
_symmetry.space_group_name_H-M   'P 1'
#
loop_
_entity.id
_entity.type
_entity.pdbx_description
1 polymer ?
#
loop_
_entity_poly.entity_id
_entity_poly.type
_entity_poly.pdbx_seq_one_letter_code
_entity_poly.pdbx_strand_id
1 'polypeptide(L)'
;MTDRAKEWLNSGHNDFTGFEMSTGETLELWNTPFIVMNGTLTQYGDGEGGYRCASTLGWSDVNEISAQSENFQKWQKTTGHENWKEWLGSDYCEKSPLKNVSSFTSLPDDNMQLMIDAIKDKVTTASWKMVYASSDSEFDALWDQMVADCNGLDANSIIEWRLADLENAKTIRDSL
;
A
#
# COMPACT_ATOMS: atom_id res chain seq x y z
N MET A 1 -11.07 15.48 21.81
CA MET A 1 -12.07 14.45 21.47
C MET A 1 -12.99 14.17 22.67
N THR A 2 -14.28 13.90 22.44
CA THR A 2 -15.26 13.59 23.51
C THR A 2 -15.12 12.14 24.02
N ASP A 3 -15.66 11.83 25.20
CA ASP A 3 -15.56 10.46 25.75
C ASP A 3 -16.37 9.44 24.93
N ARG A 4 -17.55 9.81 24.42
CA ARG A 4 -18.33 8.99 23.46
C ARG A 4 -17.52 8.64 22.21
N ALA A 5 -16.71 9.58 21.71
CA ALA A 5 -15.86 9.35 20.57
C ALA A 5 -14.66 8.43 20.88
N LYS A 6 -14.13 8.48 22.11
CA LYS A 6 -13.09 7.53 22.56
C LYS A 6 -13.65 6.11 22.69
N GLU A 7 -14.85 5.96 23.26
CA GLU A 7 -15.52 4.65 23.37
C GLU A 7 -15.77 4.01 22.01
N TRP A 8 -16.17 4.80 21.02
CA TRP A 8 -16.34 4.36 19.64
C TRP A 8 -15.05 3.72 19.08
N LEU A 9 -13.91 4.40 19.20
CA LEU A 9 -12.63 3.86 18.71
C LEU A 9 -12.18 2.62 19.51
N ASN A 10 -12.34 2.66 20.84
CA ASN A 10 -12.00 1.52 21.71
C ASN A 10 -12.84 0.26 21.45
N SER A 11 -14.00 0.40 20.81
CA SER A 11 -14.84 -0.74 20.40
C SER A 11 -14.35 -1.45 19.13
N GLY A 12 -13.22 -1.04 18.57
CA GLY A 12 -12.58 -1.69 17.41
C GLY A 12 -12.85 -0.99 16.07
N HIS A 13 -13.47 0.19 16.09
CA HIS A 13 -13.62 1.01 14.89
C HIS A 13 -12.32 1.77 14.60
N ASN A 14 -11.89 1.75 13.34
CA ASN A 14 -10.65 2.41 12.93
C ASN A 14 -10.86 3.89 12.58
N ASP A 15 -12.11 4.32 12.33
CA ASP A 15 -12.49 5.69 12.03
C ASP A 15 -13.86 6.03 12.65
N PHE A 16 -14.39 7.23 12.38
CA PHE A 16 -15.68 7.70 12.87
C PHE A 16 -16.84 7.51 11.88
N THR A 17 -16.67 6.69 10.83
CA THR A 17 -17.75 6.40 9.88
C THR A 17 -18.89 5.70 10.62
N GLY A 18 -20.10 6.26 10.56
CA GLY A 18 -21.26 5.75 11.29
C GLY A 18 -21.39 6.30 12.72
N PHE A 19 -20.49 7.18 13.17
CA PHE A 19 -20.57 7.80 14.50
C PHE A 19 -21.67 8.86 14.55
N GLU A 20 -22.62 8.72 15.47
CA GLU A 20 -23.68 9.71 15.67
C GLU A 20 -23.22 10.87 16.56
N MET A 21 -23.22 12.07 15.98
CA MET A 21 -22.85 13.31 16.66
C MET A 21 -23.91 13.73 17.68
N SER A 22 -23.57 14.66 18.58
CA SER A 22 -24.54 15.21 19.54
C SER A 22 -25.70 15.96 18.88
N THR A 23 -25.58 16.33 17.61
CA THR A 23 -26.64 16.91 16.78
C THR A 23 -27.66 15.87 16.28
N GLY A 24 -27.37 14.57 16.46
CA GLY A 24 -28.15 13.46 15.89
C GLY A 24 -27.79 13.13 14.44
N GLU A 25 -26.82 13.84 13.86
CA GLU A 25 -26.29 13.54 12.52
C GLU A 25 -25.25 12.42 12.61
N THR A 26 -25.33 11.47 11.68
CA THR A 26 -24.31 10.43 11.53
C THR A 26 -23.14 10.97 10.70
N LEU A 27 -21.92 10.80 11.20
CA LEU A 27 -20.71 11.10 10.47
C LEU A 27 -20.51 10.01 9.41
N GLU A 28 -20.89 10.34 8.19
CA GLU A 28 -20.58 9.52 7.01
C GLU A 28 -19.27 10.04 6.41
N LEU A 29 -18.27 9.16 6.32
CA LEU A 29 -17.01 9.50 5.69
C LEU A 29 -17.21 9.45 4.16
N TRP A 30 -17.68 10.55 3.56
CA TRP A 30 -17.78 10.71 2.10
C TRP A 30 -16.42 10.79 1.40
N ASN A 31 -15.33 10.66 2.17
CA ASN A 31 -13.98 10.87 1.72
C ASN A 31 -13.20 9.58 1.84
N THR A 32 -13.19 8.80 0.78
CA THR A 32 -12.37 7.59 0.74
C THR A 32 -10.89 8.00 0.79
N PRO A 33 -10.08 7.45 1.71
CA PRO A 33 -8.66 7.79 1.85
C PRO A 33 -7.85 7.72 0.54
N PHE A 34 -8.33 7.00 -0.48
CA PHE A 34 -7.71 6.95 -1.81
C PHE A 34 -7.80 8.27 -2.59
N ILE A 35 -8.75 9.17 -2.30
CA ILE A 35 -8.97 10.41 -3.08
C ILE A 35 -8.15 11.58 -2.55
N VAL A 36 -8.07 11.78 -1.24
CA VAL A 36 -7.32 12.93 -0.63
C VAL A 36 -6.49 12.55 0.61
N MET A 37 -6.21 11.27 0.87
CA MET A 37 -5.53 10.80 2.09
C MET A 37 -6.17 11.41 3.34
N ASN A 38 -5.45 12.29 4.05
CA ASN A 38 -5.95 12.97 5.26
C ASN A 38 -6.72 14.26 4.96
N GLY A 39 -6.76 14.71 3.71
CA GLY A 39 -7.33 15.99 3.29
C GLY A 39 -6.42 17.18 3.62
N THR A 40 -6.96 18.39 3.45
CA THR A 40 -6.28 19.64 3.86
C THR A 40 -6.36 19.84 5.37
N LEU A 41 -5.41 20.58 5.93
CA LEU A 41 -5.56 21.14 7.28
C LEU A 41 -6.80 22.03 7.31
N THR A 42 -7.59 21.86 8.34
CA THR A 42 -8.76 22.69 8.62
C THR A 42 -8.38 23.84 9.54
N GLN A 43 -9.23 24.86 9.59
CA GLN A 43 -9.11 25.96 10.56
C GLN A 43 -9.38 25.52 12.01
N TYR A 44 -9.87 24.29 12.22
CA TYR A 44 -10.16 23.75 13.54
C TYR A 44 -8.90 23.05 14.08
N GLY A 45 -8.42 23.53 15.23
CA GLY A 45 -7.31 22.92 15.96
C GLY A 45 -7.78 21.89 16.97
N ASP A 46 -6.83 21.16 17.55
CA ASP A 46 -7.04 20.27 18.71
C ASP A 46 -7.21 21.02 20.04
N GLY A 47 -6.98 22.33 20.06
CA GLY A 47 -6.98 23.17 21.26
C GLY A 47 -5.62 23.27 21.96
N GLU A 48 -4.61 22.54 21.49
CA GLU A 48 -3.23 22.51 22.01
C GLU A 48 -2.20 23.02 20.99
N GLY A 49 -2.67 23.51 19.84
CA GLY A 49 -1.84 24.11 18.79
C GLY A 49 -1.60 23.20 17.58
N GLY A 50 -2.13 21.97 17.59
CA GLY A 50 -2.17 21.10 16.43
C GLY A 50 -3.38 21.39 15.54
N TYR A 51 -3.18 21.30 14.22
CA TYR A 51 -4.25 21.48 13.24
C TYR A 51 -4.96 20.15 12.97
N ARG A 52 -6.30 20.16 12.92
CA ARG A 52 -7.08 18.99 12.50
C ARG A 52 -7.15 18.95 10.98
N CYS A 53 -7.03 17.77 10.40
CA CYS A 53 -7.29 17.55 8.98
C CYS A 53 -8.72 17.00 8.77
N ALA A 54 -9.20 17.01 7.53
CA ALA A 54 -10.56 16.59 7.20
C ALA A 54 -10.84 15.11 7.53
N SER A 55 -9.81 14.25 7.43
CA SER A 55 -9.90 12.86 7.88
C SER A 55 -9.55 12.73 9.35
N THR A 56 -10.42 12.09 10.13
CA THR A 56 -10.13 11.79 11.53
C THR A 56 -8.97 10.82 11.71
N LEU A 57 -8.61 10.05 10.69
CA LEU A 57 -7.43 9.16 10.71
C LEU A 57 -6.11 9.92 10.82
N GLY A 58 -6.06 11.17 10.35
CA GLY A 58 -4.87 12.01 10.45
C GLY A 58 -4.73 12.73 11.79
N TRP A 59 -5.62 12.49 12.73
CA TRP A 59 -5.62 13.15 14.04
C TRP A 59 -4.68 12.43 15.02
N SER A 60 -3.90 13.18 15.79
CA SER A 60 -2.91 12.64 16.72
C SER A 60 -3.52 11.75 17.81
N ASP A 61 -4.61 12.18 18.43
CA ASP A 61 -5.34 11.43 19.46
C ASP A 61 -5.95 10.13 18.94
N VAL A 62 -6.43 10.11 17.68
CA VAL A 62 -6.91 8.88 17.04
C VAL A 62 -5.75 7.90 16.82
N ASN A 63 -4.61 8.38 16.32
CA ASN A 63 -3.42 7.56 16.14
C ASN A 63 -2.88 6.99 17.47
N GLU A 64 -2.90 7.78 18.54
CA GLU A 64 -2.52 7.32 19.88
C GLU A 64 -3.42 6.18 20.38
N ILE A 65 -4.74 6.31 20.19
CA ILE A 65 -5.68 5.24 20.56
C ILE A 65 -5.46 3.99 19.70
N SER A 66 -5.26 4.14 18.39
CA SER A 66 -4.97 3.01 17.49
C SER A 66 -3.66 2.30 17.89
N ALA A 67 -2.65 3.03 18.36
CA ALA A 67 -1.41 2.45 18.87
C ALA A 67 -1.60 1.66 20.19
N GLN A 68 -2.71 1.85 20.91
CA GLN A 68 -3.08 1.03 22.06
C GLN A 68 -3.93 -0.19 21.69
N SER A 69 -4.28 -0.38 20.42
CA SER A 69 -5.07 -1.54 19.98
C SER A 69 -4.34 -2.85 20.28
N GLU A 70 -5.11 -3.89 20.65
CA GLU A 70 -4.56 -5.22 20.93
C GLU A 70 -3.76 -5.77 19.74
N ASN A 71 -4.22 -5.50 18.51
CA ASN A 71 -3.54 -5.90 17.28
C ASN A 71 -2.17 -5.24 17.14
N PHE A 72 -2.06 -3.93 17.38
CA PHE A 72 -0.78 -3.22 17.30
C PHE A 72 0.16 -3.67 18.42
N GLN A 73 -0.34 -3.82 19.64
CA GLN A 73 0.44 -4.33 20.78
C GLN A 73 0.92 -5.77 20.55
N LYS A 74 0.10 -6.63 19.93
CA LYS A 74 0.49 -7.98 19.54
C LYS A 74 1.58 -7.95 18.46
N TRP A 75 1.43 -7.10 17.44
CA TRP A 75 2.45 -6.89 16.42
C TRP A 75 3.79 -6.42 17.01
N GLN A 76 3.77 -5.45 17.94
CA GLN A 76 4.98 -4.98 18.64
C GLN A 76 5.63 -6.13 19.43
N LYS A 77 4.85 -6.95 20.16
CA LYS A 77 5.37 -8.12 20.89
C LYS A 77 5.95 -9.19 19.96
N THR A 78 5.36 -9.39 18.79
CA THR A 78 5.83 -10.38 17.80
C THR A 78 7.10 -9.93 17.09
N THR A 79 7.19 -8.65 16.74
CA THR A 79 8.31 -8.11 15.95
C THR A 79 9.43 -7.54 16.82
N GLY A 80 9.14 -7.11 18.04
CA GLY A 80 10.09 -6.46 18.94
C GLY A 80 10.32 -4.97 18.65
N HIS A 81 9.60 -4.37 17.70
CA HIS A 81 9.80 -3.00 17.26
C HIS A 81 8.66 -2.07 17.71
N GLU A 82 8.98 -0.80 17.98
CA GLU A 82 7.98 0.17 18.45
C GLU A 82 7.02 0.59 17.34
N ASN A 83 7.50 0.66 16.10
CA ASN A 83 6.70 1.06 14.95
C ASN A 83 7.25 0.47 13.64
N TRP A 84 6.42 0.52 12.60
CA TRP A 84 6.75 -0.08 11.30
C TRP A 84 7.98 0.57 10.64
N LYS A 85 8.27 1.86 10.88
CA LYS A 85 9.45 2.52 10.31
C LYS A 85 10.73 1.98 10.91
N GLU A 86 10.74 1.78 12.23
CA GLU A 86 11.87 1.15 12.94
C GLU A 86 12.10 -0.27 12.43
N TRP A 87 11.03 -1.06 12.30
CA TRP A 87 11.11 -2.43 11.78
C TRP A 87 11.69 -2.50 10.36
N LEU A 88 11.33 -1.55 9.49
CA LEU A 88 11.89 -1.46 8.14
C LEU A 88 13.34 -0.95 8.11
N GLY A 89 13.78 -0.16 9.09
CA GLY A 89 15.16 0.29 9.20
C GLY A 89 15.69 0.96 7.93
N SER A 90 16.79 0.43 7.40
CA SER A 90 17.39 0.90 6.13
C SER A 90 16.54 0.62 4.90
N ASP A 91 15.59 -0.32 4.97
CA ASP A 91 14.70 -0.66 3.87
C ASP A 91 13.52 0.33 3.78
N TYR A 92 13.36 1.19 4.78
CA TYR A 92 12.41 2.29 4.73
C TYR A 92 12.82 3.33 3.67
N CYS A 93 12.01 3.45 2.63
CA CYS A 93 12.20 4.45 1.58
C CYS A 93 11.10 5.53 1.68
N GLU A 94 11.45 6.69 2.23
CA GLU A 94 10.52 7.83 2.31
C GLU A 94 10.17 8.41 0.93
N LYS A 95 11.12 8.34 0.00
CA LYS A 95 11.00 8.92 -1.35
C LYS A 95 11.33 7.88 -2.40
N SER A 96 10.31 7.45 -3.14
CA SER A 96 10.52 6.57 -4.29
C SER A 96 10.88 7.40 -5.53
N PRO A 97 11.95 7.05 -6.26
CA PRO A 97 12.24 7.63 -7.57
C PRO A 97 11.17 7.27 -8.62
N LEU A 98 10.24 6.36 -8.31
CA LEU A 98 9.12 5.97 -9.16
C LEU A 98 7.81 6.74 -8.84
N LYS A 99 7.85 7.70 -7.91
CA LYS A 99 6.68 8.52 -7.58
C LYS A 99 6.16 9.26 -8.83
N ASN A 100 4.87 9.10 -9.13
CA ASN A 100 4.18 9.72 -10.26
C ASN A 100 4.81 9.42 -11.65
N VAL A 101 5.56 8.34 -11.80
CA VAL A 101 6.22 8.00 -13.09
C VAL A 101 5.26 7.33 -14.08
N SER A 102 4.25 6.58 -13.58
CA SER A 102 3.36 5.78 -14.43
C SER A 102 2.65 6.57 -15.53
N SER A 103 2.27 7.83 -15.26
CA SER A 103 1.63 8.72 -16.23
C SER A 103 2.52 9.09 -17.44
N PHE A 104 3.82 8.83 -17.34
CA PHE A 104 4.81 9.12 -18.40
C PHE A 104 5.37 7.85 -19.04
N THR A 105 4.85 6.68 -18.67
CA THR A 105 5.28 5.40 -19.23
C THR A 105 4.57 5.08 -20.53
N SER A 106 5.26 4.37 -21.42
CA SER A 106 4.71 3.90 -22.68
C SER A 106 3.83 2.67 -22.47
N LEU A 107 2.87 2.47 -23.37
CA LEU A 107 2.13 1.21 -23.47
C LEU A 107 2.93 0.21 -24.31
N PRO A 108 2.82 -1.10 -24.01
CA PRO A 108 3.39 -2.11 -24.90
C PRO A 108 2.68 -2.11 -26.25
N ASP A 109 3.42 -2.43 -27.32
CA ASP A 109 2.81 -2.74 -28.61
C ASP A 109 2.09 -4.10 -28.58
N ASP A 110 1.31 -4.40 -29.62
CA ASP A 110 0.47 -5.61 -29.68
C ASP A 110 1.28 -6.91 -29.53
N ASN A 111 2.47 -6.99 -30.13
CA ASN A 111 3.30 -8.19 -30.05
C ASN A 111 3.88 -8.36 -28.65
N MET A 112 4.34 -7.26 -28.05
CA MET A 112 4.81 -7.26 -26.68
C MET A 112 3.70 -7.59 -25.69
N GLN A 113 2.49 -7.08 -25.91
CA GLN A 113 1.33 -7.41 -25.09
C GLN A 113 1.01 -8.91 -25.14
N LEU A 114 1.08 -9.54 -26.31
CA LEU A 114 0.92 -11.00 -26.44
C LEU A 114 1.98 -11.78 -25.66
N MET A 115 3.25 -11.32 -25.69
CA MET A 115 4.33 -11.95 -24.90
C MET A 115 4.09 -11.77 -23.39
N ILE A 116 3.69 -10.57 -22.95
CA ILE A 116 3.33 -10.29 -21.56
C ILE A 116 2.19 -11.20 -21.10
N ASP A 117 1.16 -11.38 -21.92
CA ASP A 117 0.01 -12.23 -21.58
C ASP A 117 0.42 -13.70 -21.48
N ALA A 118 1.29 -14.18 -22.37
CA ALA A 118 1.82 -15.54 -22.31
C ALA A 118 2.69 -15.76 -21.06
N ILE A 119 3.57 -14.81 -20.72
CA ILE A 119 4.38 -14.85 -19.48
C ILE A 119 3.46 -14.86 -18.26
N LYS A 120 2.44 -14.01 -18.22
CA LYS A 120 1.47 -13.93 -17.12
C LYS A 120 0.75 -15.25 -16.92
N ASP A 121 0.34 -15.94 -17.99
CA ASP A 121 -0.30 -17.25 -17.90
C ASP A 121 0.62 -18.30 -17.27
N LYS A 122 1.90 -18.33 -17.68
CA LYS A 122 2.92 -19.21 -17.10
C LYS A 122 3.14 -18.96 -15.61
N VAL A 123 3.33 -17.69 -15.23
CA VAL A 123 3.54 -17.29 -13.83
C VAL A 123 2.34 -17.64 -12.99
N THR A 124 1.12 -17.29 -13.45
CA THR A 124 -0.12 -17.54 -12.70
C THR A 124 -0.33 -19.04 -12.48
N THR A 125 -0.14 -19.84 -13.52
CA THR A 125 -0.30 -21.30 -13.44
C THR A 125 0.72 -21.92 -12.49
N ALA A 126 1.98 -21.50 -12.57
CA ALA A 126 3.03 -22.01 -11.71
C ALA A 126 2.86 -21.57 -10.25
N SER A 127 2.49 -20.31 -10.00
CA SER A 127 2.26 -19.80 -8.64
C SER A 127 1.14 -20.55 -7.92
N TRP A 128 0.07 -20.91 -8.63
CA TRP A 128 -0.98 -21.73 -8.04
C TRP A 128 -0.48 -23.12 -7.65
N LYS A 129 0.36 -23.76 -8.48
CA LYS A 129 0.96 -25.06 -8.14
C LYS A 129 1.90 -24.95 -6.94
N MET A 130 2.70 -23.89 -6.88
CA MET A 130 3.63 -23.62 -5.77
C MET A 130 2.91 -23.48 -4.43
N VAL A 131 1.75 -22.79 -4.40
CA VAL A 131 0.93 -22.65 -3.18
C VAL A 131 0.48 -24.01 -2.61
N TYR A 132 0.34 -25.02 -3.47
CA TYR A 132 -0.04 -26.38 -3.09
C TYR A 132 1.14 -27.36 -3.06
N ALA A 133 2.39 -26.88 -3.17
CA ALA A 133 3.56 -27.74 -3.08
C ALA A 133 3.62 -28.39 -1.68
N SER A 134 3.90 -29.69 -1.66
CA SER A 134 3.96 -30.48 -0.42
C SER A 134 5.32 -30.39 0.27
N SER A 135 6.31 -29.77 -0.36
CA SER A 135 7.67 -29.60 0.15
C SER A 135 8.39 -28.45 -0.54
N ASP A 136 9.43 -27.93 0.10
CA ASP A 136 10.31 -26.90 -0.48
C ASP A 136 10.98 -27.38 -1.77
N SER A 137 11.37 -28.66 -1.85
CA SER A 137 11.96 -29.24 -3.06
C SER A 137 11.00 -29.23 -4.26
N GLU A 138 9.71 -29.51 -4.01
CA GLU A 138 8.68 -29.42 -5.05
C GLU A 138 8.42 -27.96 -5.46
N PHE A 139 8.41 -27.05 -4.48
CA PHE A 139 8.29 -25.62 -4.73
C PHE A 139 9.43 -25.10 -5.62
N ASP A 140 10.68 -25.43 -5.28
CA ASP A 140 11.89 -25.00 -6.00
C ASP A 140 11.88 -25.54 -7.43
N ALA A 141 11.50 -26.81 -7.64
CA ALA A 141 11.39 -27.39 -8.97
C ALA A 141 10.32 -26.69 -9.83
N LEU A 142 9.17 -26.32 -9.24
CA LEU A 142 8.14 -25.53 -9.91
C LEU A 142 8.63 -24.12 -10.25
N TRP A 143 9.45 -23.53 -9.37
CA TRP A 143 10.03 -22.20 -9.56
C TRP A 143 11.01 -22.18 -10.71
N ASP A 144 11.96 -23.11 -10.72
CA ASP A 144 12.96 -23.23 -11.78
C ASP A 144 12.31 -23.45 -13.14
N GLN A 145 11.26 -24.29 -13.20
CA GLN A 145 10.51 -24.50 -14.44
C GLN A 145 9.75 -23.25 -14.88
N MET A 146 9.14 -22.50 -13.96
CA MET A 146 8.46 -21.25 -14.28
C MET A 146 9.43 -20.23 -14.86
N VAL A 147 10.60 -20.06 -14.23
CA VAL A 147 11.64 -19.15 -14.71
C VAL A 147 12.15 -19.57 -16.09
N ALA A 148 12.38 -20.87 -16.31
CA ALA A 148 12.78 -21.40 -17.61
C ALA A 148 11.72 -21.14 -18.70
N ASP A 149 10.44 -21.37 -18.39
CA ASP A 149 9.32 -21.10 -19.30
C ASP A 149 9.24 -19.61 -19.66
N CYS A 150 9.39 -18.71 -18.67
CA CYS A 150 9.37 -17.26 -18.90
C CYS A 150 10.56 -16.81 -19.75
N ASN A 151 11.76 -17.34 -19.49
CA ASN A 151 12.94 -17.06 -20.30
C ASN A 151 12.79 -17.59 -21.73
N GLY A 152 12.11 -18.73 -21.93
CA GLY A 152 11.75 -19.24 -23.25
C GLY A 152 10.77 -18.36 -24.03
N LEU A 153 10.03 -17.49 -23.33
CA LEU A 153 9.15 -16.45 -23.89
C LEU A 153 9.83 -15.08 -23.99
N ASP A 154 11.15 -15.02 -23.83
CA ASP A 154 11.95 -13.80 -23.89
C ASP A 154 11.54 -12.73 -22.85
N ALA A 155 11.22 -13.17 -21.62
CA ALA A 155 10.88 -12.27 -20.52
C ALA A 155 11.97 -11.22 -20.23
N ASN A 156 13.24 -11.52 -20.51
CA ASN A 156 14.34 -10.58 -20.32
C ASN A 156 14.20 -9.34 -21.21
N SER A 157 13.85 -9.50 -22.49
CA SER A 157 13.61 -8.35 -23.38
C SER A 157 12.47 -7.46 -22.89
N ILE A 158 11.42 -8.06 -22.33
CA ILE A 158 10.30 -7.31 -21.72
C ILE A 158 10.76 -6.51 -20.50
N ILE A 159 11.57 -7.12 -19.64
CA ILE A 159 12.15 -6.48 -18.44
C ILE A 159 13.04 -5.31 -18.86
N GLU A 160 13.94 -5.53 -19.82
CA GLU A 160 14.86 -4.50 -20.32
C GLU A 160 14.09 -3.32 -20.92
N TRP A 161 13.08 -3.59 -21.76
CA TRP A 161 12.21 -2.56 -22.31
C TRP A 161 11.53 -1.76 -21.20
N ARG A 162 10.94 -2.43 -20.20
CA ARG A 162 10.21 -1.74 -19.14
C ARG A 162 11.12 -0.91 -18.26
N LEU A 163 12.34 -1.38 -17.98
CA LEU A 163 13.33 -0.63 -17.22
C LEU A 163 13.77 0.63 -17.99
N ALA A 164 14.03 0.53 -19.29
CA ALA A 164 14.38 1.68 -20.13
C ALA A 164 13.24 2.71 -20.20
N ASP A 165 12.00 2.24 -20.35
CA ASP A 165 10.81 3.10 -20.36
C ASP A 165 10.61 3.82 -19.02
N LEU A 166 10.88 3.16 -17.89
CA LEU A 166 10.86 3.79 -16.57
C LEU A 166 11.93 4.86 -16.40
N GLU A 167 13.15 4.66 -16.89
CA GLU A 167 14.21 5.68 -16.85
C GLU A 167 13.88 6.90 -17.73
N ASN A 168 13.31 6.67 -18.91
CA ASN A 168 12.81 7.74 -19.76
C ASN A 168 11.65 8.51 -19.09
N ALA A 169 10.69 7.79 -18.52
CA ALA A 169 9.54 8.37 -17.82
C ALA A 169 9.95 9.22 -16.61
N LYS A 170 10.99 8.81 -15.85
CA LYS A 170 11.60 9.64 -14.80
C LYS A 170 12.16 10.94 -15.37
N THR A 171 12.90 10.86 -16.47
CA THR A 171 13.50 12.03 -17.13
C THR A 171 12.43 13.02 -17.58
N ILE A 172 11.33 12.55 -18.16
CA ILE A 172 10.20 13.39 -18.57
C ILE A 172 9.56 14.05 -17.35
N ARG A 173 9.21 13.28 -16.31
CA ARG A 173 8.61 13.80 -15.07
C ARG A 173 9.47 14.89 -14.44
N ASP A 174 10.78 14.68 -14.35
CA ASP A 174 11.71 15.59 -13.67
C ASP A 174 12.01 16.86 -14.49
N SER A 175 11.56 16.91 -15.76
CA SER A 175 11.64 18.11 -16.61
C SER A 175 10.43 19.06 -16.49
N LEU A 176 9.38 18.65 -15.77
CA LEU A 176 8.13 19.41 -15.55
C LEU A 176 8.17 20.15 -14.21
#